data_AF-A0A3D3J284-F1
#
_entry.id   AF-A0A3D3J284-F1
#
_cell.length_a   1.000
_cell.length_b   1.000
_cell.length_c   1.000
_cell.angle_alpha   90.00
_cell.angle_beta   90.00
_cell.angle_gamma   90.00
#
_symmetry.space_group_name_H-M   'P 1'
#
loop_
_entity.id
_entity.type
_entity.pdbx_description
1 polymer ?
#
loop_
_entity_poly.entity_id
_entity_poly.type
_entity_poly.pdbx_seq_one_letter_code
_entity_poly.pdbx_strand_id
1 'polypeptide(L)'
;MNNRRLIVCDCDRDYAASLADYFRRKECGYEVEAYTDPETFAADTRGRDISLLLIQEEFLNKANSHYEGEDILGSREVKRHYILTEDRSAADYEGKTIYKYQSARNLISIIGDDIESRHRISEETGYHQGVRLIGVYSPVNHTLKSTFAMTLGQILAEERPSLYINLEGYSGLYEMLNIRTEGSLLDLMYEYSLHPEDIFNILFKYTVRIDELNVLIPARSPFELQEVEPSVWMSFLSDLTSSGRFGSIYLIYRMR
;
A
#
# COMPACT_ATOMS: atom_id res chain seq x y z
N MET A 1 -14.33 0.31 -24.50
CA MET A 1 -12.98 0.03 -23.94
C MET A 1 -12.37 1.39 -23.61
N ASN A 2 -12.26 1.76 -22.34
CA ASN A 2 -11.54 2.99 -21.96
C ASN A 2 -10.07 2.61 -21.79
N ASN A 3 -9.16 3.12 -22.64
CA ASN A 3 -7.72 2.99 -22.42
C ASN A 3 -7.36 3.74 -21.14
N ARG A 4 -6.99 2.99 -20.09
CA ARG A 4 -6.52 3.55 -18.83
C ARG A 4 -5.05 3.90 -19.01
N ARG A 5 -4.69 5.17 -18.83
CA ARG A 5 -3.30 5.64 -19.00
C ARG A 5 -2.63 5.91 -17.67
N LEU A 6 -1.42 5.38 -17.53
CA LEU A 6 -0.49 5.66 -16.45
C LEU A 6 0.66 6.46 -17.04
N ILE A 7 0.88 7.66 -16.51
CA ILE A 7 1.95 8.53 -17.00
C ILE A 7 3.00 8.70 -15.91
N VAL A 8 4.28 8.49 -16.27
CA VAL A 8 5.44 8.73 -15.42
C VAL A 8 6.19 9.96 -15.91
N CYS A 9 6.34 10.97 -15.07
CA CYS A 9 7.03 12.22 -15.39
C CYS A 9 8.21 12.43 -14.45
N ASP A 10 9.43 12.44 -14.98
CA ASP A 10 10.65 12.71 -14.21
C ASP A 10 11.69 13.36 -15.11
N CYS A 11 12.43 14.35 -14.59
CA CYS A 11 13.50 15.00 -15.34
C CYS A 11 14.67 14.04 -15.61
N ASP A 12 14.83 13.00 -14.78
CA ASP A 12 15.77 11.90 -15.01
C ASP A 12 15.18 10.88 -15.99
N ARG A 13 15.78 10.84 -17.19
CA ARG A 13 15.38 9.93 -18.27
C ARG A 13 15.53 8.45 -17.90
N ASP A 14 16.61 8.09 -17.22
CA ASP A 14 16.90 6.71 -16.90
C ASP A 14 15.94 6.22 -15.81
N TYR A 15 15.61 7.10 -14.85
CA TYR A 15 14.59 6.82 -13.83
C TYR A 15 13.19 6.68 -14.45
N ALA A 16 12.74 7.66 -15.25
CA ALA A 16 11.42 7.63 -15.89
C ALA A 16 11.24 6.37 -16.76
N ALA A 17 12.25 6.02 -17.56
CA ALA A 17 12.22 4.83 -18.41
C ALA A 17 12.18 3.55 -17.58
N SER A 18 13.03 3.44 -16.55
CA SER A 18 13.09 2.25 -15.68
C SER A 18 11.77 2.01 -14.95
N LEU A 19 11.15 3.07 -14.41
CA LEU A 19 9.89 2.98 -13.68
C LEU A 19 8.73 2.62 -14.62
N ALA A 20 8.66 3.24 -15.80
CA ALA A 20 7.66 2.93 -16.81
C ALA A 20 7.77 1.48 -17.32
N ASP A 21 8.99 1.02 -17.64
CA ASP A 21 9.22 -0.37 -18.06
C ASP A 21 8.86 -1.38 -16.97
N TYR A 22 9.09 -1.03 -15.71
CA TYR A 22 8.68 -1.86 -14.59
C TYR A 22 7.15 -2.03 -14.52
N PHE A 23 6.38 -0.95 -14.70
CA PHE A 23 4.91 -1.04 -14.78
C PHE A 23 4.43 -1.82 -16.01
N ARG A 24 5.05 -1.65 -17.18
CA ARG A 24 4.72 -2.42 -18.39
C ARG A 24 4.91 -3.93 -18.19
N ARG A 25 6.03 -4.32 -17.57
CA ARG A 25 6.34 -5.74 -17.27
C ARG A 25 5.37 -6.38 -16.29
N LYS A 26 4.72 -5.58 -15.44
CA LYS A 26 3.76 -6.07 -14.43
C LYS A 26 2.35 -6.28 -14.97
N GLU A 27 2.10 -6.05 -16.27
CA GLU A 27 0.78 -6.19 -16.90
C GLU A 27 -0.33 -5.51 -16.09
N CYS A 28 -0.06 -4.32 -15.58
CA CYS A 28 -0.96 -3.61 -14.66
C CYS A 28 -2.27 -3.13 -15.29
N GLY A 29 -2.51 -3.43 -16.58
CA GLY A 29 -3.72 -3.07 -17.34
C GLY A 29 -3.85 -1.58 -17.66
N TYR A 30 -2.74 -0.83 -17.55
CA TYR A 30 -2.60 0.53 -18.04
C TYR A 30 -1.72 0.58 -19.29
N GLU A 31 -2.06 1.50 -20.19
CA GLU A 31 -1.12 2.00 -21.19
C GLU A 31 -0.14 2.95 -20.49
N VAL A 32 1.13 2.54 -20.44
CA VAL A 32 2.16 3.23 -19.66
C VAL A 32 3.01 4.11 -20.58
N GLU A 33 3.00 5.41 -20.29
CA GLU A 33 3.76 6.43 -21.00
C GLU A 33 4.75 7.12 -20.05
N ALA A 34 5.88 7.61 -20.58
CA ALA A 34 6.91 8.28 -19.80
C ALA A 34 7.31 9.60 -20.46
N TYR A 35 7.42 10.65 -19.67
CA TYR A 35 7.84 11.98 -20.11
C TYR A 35 9.01 12.48 -19.28
N THR A 36 9.97 13.08 -19.98
CA THR A 36 11.16 13.70 -19.37
C THR A 36 11.25 15.19 -19.64
N ASP A 37 10.29 15.71 -20.40
CA ASP A 37 10.22 17.09 -20.82
C ASP A 37 8.82 17.66 -20.51
N PRO A 38 8.72 18.69 -19.65
CA PRO A 38 7.44 19.30 -19.26
C PRO A 38 6.63 19.88 -20.42
N GLU A 39 7.28 20.45 -21.45
CA GLU A 39 6.59 21.04 -22.61
C GLU A 39 5.92 19.96 -23.45
N THR A 40 6.64 18.88 -23.71
CA THR A 40 6.14 17.71 -24.45
C THR A 40 4.98 17.05 -23.70
N PHE A 41 5.12 16.88 -22.38
CA PHE A 41 4.04 16.37 -21.53
C PHE A 41 2.78 17.24 -21.64
N ALA A 42 2.91 18.57 -21.50
CA ALA A 42 1.78 19.49 -21.57
C ALA A 42 1.08 19.47 -22.93
N ALA A 43 1.86 19.40 -24.02
CA ALA A 43 1.31 19.34 -25.38
C ALA A 43 0.58 18.02 -25.67
N ASP A 44 1.15 16.90 -25.24
CA ASP A 44 0.64 15.56 -25.55
C ASP A 44 -0.50 15.10 -24.64
N THR A 45 -0.70 15.73 -23.47
CA THR A 45 -1.73 15.32 -22.51
C THR A 45 -2.94 16.25 -22.48
N ARG A 46 -2.88 17.39 -23.17
CA ARG A 46 -4.00 18.33 -23.26
C ARG A 46 -5.25 17.69 -23.86
N GLY A 47 -6.37 17.74 -23.14
CA GLY A 47 -7.65 17.16 -23.58
C GLY A 47 -7.72 15.64 -23.47
N ARG A 48 -6.78 15.00 -22.77
CA ARG A 48 -6.68 13.54 -22.64
C ARG A 48 -6.85 13.11 -21.19
N ASP A 49 -7.77 12.18 -20.95
CA ASP A 49 -7.93 11.53 -19.64
C ASP A 49 -6.67 10.76 -19.22
N ILE A 50 -6.13 11.13 -18.06
CA ILE A 50 -5.04 10.48 -17.35
C ILE A 50 -5.64 9.76 -16.14
N SER A 51 -5.48 8.44 -16.08
CA SER A 51 -6.06 7.65 -14.99
C SER A 51 -5.18 7.67 -13.74
N LEU A 52 -3.86 7.72 -13.94
CA LEU A 52 -2.87 7.78 -12.87
C LEU A 52 -1.64 8.55 -13.36
N LEU A 53 -1.22 9.57 -12.59
CA LEU A 53 -0.03 10.36 -12.87
C LEU A 53 1.02 10.16 -11.76
N LEU A 54 2.23 9.77 -12.11
CA LEU A 54 3.39 9.77 -11.22
C LEU A 54 4.30 10.90 -11.69
N ILE A 55 4.50 11.95 -10.89
CA ILE A 55 5.19 13.16 -11.35
C ILE A 55 6.22 13.62 -10.33
N GLN A 56 7.46 13.82 -10.76
CA GLN A 56 8.50 14.39 -9.93
C GLN A 56 8.14 15.82 -9.52
N GLU A 57 8.43 16.19 -8.27
CA GLU A 57 8.18 17.53 -7.73
C GLU A 57 8.80 18.65 -8.59
N GLU A 58 10.06 18.50 -9.00
CA GLU A 58 10.71 19.48 -9.88
C GLU A 58 10.06 19.54 -11.27
N PHE A 59 9.65 18.38 -11.81
CA PHE A 59 8.95 18.30 -13.09
C PHE A 59 7.60 19.03 -13.01
N LEU A 60 6.84 18.80 -11.95
CA LEU A 60 5.55 19.45 -11.70
C LEU A 60 5.69 20.97 -11.66
N ASN A 61 6.67 21.48 -10.91
CA ASN A 61 6.90 22.92 -10.80
C ASN A 61 7.19 23.57 -12.17
N LYS A 62 7.99 22.89 -13.01
CA LYS A 62 8.25 23.35 -14.38
C LYS A 62 7.00 23.24 -15.25
N ALA A 63 6.28 22.12 -15.18
CA ALA A 63 5.10 21.88 -15.99
C ALA A 63 3.97 22.88 -15.68
N ASN A 64 3.72 23.20 -14.42
CA ASN A 64 2.71 24.20 -14.02
C ASN A 64 2.98 25.59 -14.58
N SER A 65 4.23 25.95 -14.85
CA SER A 65 4.56 27.24 -15.50
C SER A 65 4.02 27.37 -16.94
N HIS A 66 3.65 26.24 -17.57
CA HIS A 66 3.05 26.19 -18.91
C HIS A 66 1.52 26.14 -18.89
N TYR A 67 0.89 26.04 -17.71
CA TYR A 67 -0.56 26.03 -17.55
C TYR A 67 -1.05 27.40 -17.04
N GLU A 68 -1.65 28.20 -17.92
CA GLU A 68 -2.27 29.47 -17.53
C GLU A 68 -3.61 29.21 -16.81
N GLY A 69 -3.57 29.01 -15.49
CA GLY A 69 -4.75 29.13 -14.61
C GLY A 69 -5.05 27.93 -13.70
N GLU A 70 -5.19 26.71 -14.24
CA GLU A 70 -5.45 25.49 -13.45
C GLU A 70 -4.16 24.66 -13.32
N ASP A 71 -3.76 24.35 -12.08
CA ASP A 71 -2.67 23.39 -11.81
C ASP A 71 -2.97 22.05 -12.47
N ILE A 72 -1.92 21.40 -13.02
CA ILE A 72 -2.03 20.09 -13.69
C ILE A 72 -2.75 19.07 -12.79
N LEU A 73 -2.44 19.09 -11.49
CA LEU A 73 -3.01 18.20 -10.50
C LEU A 73 -4.48 18.48 -10.17
N GLY A 74 -4.95 19.70 -10.43
CA GLY A 74 -6.34 20.13 -10.25
C GLY A 74 -7.18 20.01 -11.53
N SER A 75 -6.56 19.73 -12.68
CA SER A 75 -7.26 19.56 -13.95
C SER A 75 -8.22 18.36 -13.92
N ARG A 76 -9.37 18.49 -14.57
CA ARG A 76 -10.35 17.40 -14.71
C ARG A 76 -9.81 16.18 -15.47
N GLU A 77 -8.68 16.34 -16.14
CA GLU A 77 -8.02 15.33 -16.97
C GLU A 77 -7.26 14.31 -16.11
N VAL A 78 -6.79 14.69 -14.91
CA VAL A 78 -6.05 13.82 -13.99
C VAL A 78 -6.99 13.24 -12.93
N LYS A 79 -7.25 11.93 -12.99
CA LYS A 79 -8.11 11.25 -12.01
C LYS A 79 -7.41 11.02 -10.68
N ARG A 80 -6.12 10.71 -10.71
CA ARG A 80 -5.27 10.46 -9.54
C ARG A 80 -3.82 10.82 -9.85
N HIS A 81 -3.09 11.27 -8.82
CA HIS A 81 -1.68 11.62 -8.93
C HIS A 81 -0.89 11.24 -7.70
N TYR A 82 0.41 10.99 -7.88
CA TYR A 82 1.42 10.91 -6.84
C TYR A 82 2.62 11.77 -7.22
N ILE A 83 3.11 12.56 -6.27
CA ILE A 83 4.30 13.39 -6.38
C ILE A 83 5.50 12.57 -5.97
N LEU A 84 6.51 12.47 -6.83
CA LEU A 84 7.77 11.79 -6.54
C LEU A 84 8.79 12.81 -6.04
N THR A 85 9.31 12.61 -4.82
CA THR A 85 10.29 13.52 -4.21
C THR A 85 11.60 12.81 -3.89
N GLU A 86 12.69 13.59 -3.91
CA GLU A 86 14.02 13.15 -3.47
C GLU A 86 14.28 13.45 -2.00
N ASP A 87 13.43 14.26 -1.37
CA ASP A 87 13.50 14.54 0.04
C ASP A 87 12.65 13.53 0.82
N ARG A 88 13.32 12.66 1.57
CA ARG A 88 12.66 11.64 2.39
C ARG A 88 11.82 12.25 3.51
N SER A 89 12.11 13.47 3.93
CA SER A 89 11.35 14.20 4.97
C SER A 89 10.12 14.93 4.43
N ALA A 90 10.07 15.18 3.11
CA ALA A 90 8.93 15.78 2.42
C ALA A 90 7.90 14.74 1.93
N ALA A 91 8.21 13.44 2.07
CA ALA A 91 7.23 12.38 1.86
C ALA A 91 6.11 12.53 2.90
N ASP A 92 4.89 12.76 2.42
CA ASP A 92 3.75 13.13 3.25
C ASP A 92 2.88 11.92 3.65
N TYR A 93 2.32 12.01 4.86
CA TYR A 93 1.37 11.12 5.50
C TYR A 93 0.05 10.97 4.71
N GLU A 94 -0.36 11.91 3.85
CA GLU A 94 -1.57 11.71 3.00
C GLU A 94 -1.35 10.71 1.85
N GLY A 95 -0.13 10.16 1.69
CA GLY A 95 0.18 9.13 0.69
C GLY A 95 0.24 9.65 -0.75
N LYS A 96 0.10 10.96 -0.98
CA LYS A 96 0.25 11.57 -2.31
C LYS A 96 1.70 11.90 -2.67
N THR A 97 2.60 12.03 -1.71
CA THR A 97 4.02 12.33 -1.95
C THR A 97 4.89 11.14 -1.57
N ILE A 98 5.67 10.63 -2.52
CA ILE A 98 6.40 9.37 -2.43
C ILE A 98 7.89 9.58 -2.66
N TYR A 99 8.73 9.01 -1.79
CA TYR A 99 10.19 9.03 -1.94
C TYR A 99 10.67 8.20 -3.15
N LYS A 100 11.51 8.79 -4.03
CA LYS A 100 11.99 8.18 -5.29
C LYS A 100 12.92 6.99 -5.12
N TYR A 101 13.84 7.05 -4.16
CA TYR A 101 14.94 6.08 -4.00
C TYR A 101 14.58 4.94 -3.05
N GLN A 102 13.33 4.52 -3.07
CA GLN A 102 12.92 3.27 -2.43
C GLN A 102 12.89 2.14 -3.45
N SER A 103 12.71 0.91 -2.99
CA SER A 103 12.57 -0.21 -3.92
C SER A 103 11.37 0.03 -4.85
N ALA A 104 11.52 -0.26 -6.14
CA ALA A 104 10.42 -0.19 -7.11
C ALA A 104 9.21 -1.04 -6.66
N ARG A 105 9.46 -2.08 -5.86
CA ARG A 105 8.44 -2.92 -5.23
C ARG A 105 7.63 -2.16 -4.17
N ASN A 106 8.26 -1.30 -3.36
CA ASN A 106 7.56 -0.48 -2.36
C ASN A 106 6.74 0.63 -3.03
N LEU A 107 7.29 1.29 -4.06
CA LEU A 107 6.56 2.23 -4.92
C LEU A 107 5.28 1.59 -5.47
N ILE A 108 5.38 0.37 -6.02
CA ILE A 108 4.20 -0.39 -6.44
C ILE A 108 3.32 -0.80 -5.29
N SER A 109 3.80 -1.10 -4.08
CA SER A 109 2.87 -1.40 -2.98
C SER A 109 1.98 -0.21 -2.65
N ILE A 110 2.55 1.00 -2.63
CA ILE A 110 1.84 2.24 -2.34
C ILE A 110 0.82 2.56 -3.43
N ILE A 111 1.24 2.43 -4.70
CA ILE A 111 0.45 2.75 -5.91
C ILE A 111 -0.48 1.59 -6.31
N GLY A 112 -0.07 0.36 -6.02
CA GLY A 112 -0.61 -0.90 -6.53
C GLY A 112 -1.87 -1.35 -5.82
N ASP A 113 -2.04 -1.05 -4.53
CA ASP A 113 -3.33 -1.16 -3.86
C ASP A 113 -4.42 -0.34 -4.61
N ASP A 114 -4.03 0.72 -5.33
CA ASP A 114 -4.90 1.60 -6.11
C ASP A 114 -5.10 1.16 -7.58
N ILE A 115 -4.17 0.34 -8.10
CA ILE A 115 -4.21 -0.29 -9.43
C ILE A 115 -4.95 -1.63 -9.38
N GLU A 116 -4.65 -2.50 -8.41
CA GLU A 116 -5.24 -3.83 -8.23
C GLU A 116 -6.68 -3.78 -7.71
N SER A 117 -7.04 -2.76 -6.93
CA SER A 117 -8.41 -2.56 -6.44
C SER A 117 -9.45 -2.42 -7.56
N ARG A 118 -9.06 -2.25 -8.84
CA ARG A 118 -10.01 -2.24 -9.97
C ARG A 118 -9.77 -3.27 -11.06
N HIS A 119 -8.64 -3.98 -11.08
CA HIS A 119 -8.43 -5.05 -12.05
C HIS A 119 -9.13 -6.36 -11.69
N ARG A 120 -9.48 -6.57 -10.41
CA ARG A 120 -10.27 -7.74 -9.97
C ARG A 120 -11.74 -7.44 -9.67
N ILE A 121 -12.20 -6.20 -9.85
CA ILE A 121 -13.61 -5.82 -9.68
C ILE A 121 -14.40 -5.96 -10.99
N SER A 122 -13.74 -6.01 -12.17
CA SER A 122 -14.46 -5.98 -13.45
C SER A 122 -14.82 -7.34 -14.05
N GLU A 123 -14.29 -8.46 -13.57
CA GLU A 123 -14.69 -9.78 -14.07
C GLU A 123 -14.87 -10.74 -12.89
N GLU A 124 -16.11 -11.20 -12.73
CA GLU A 124 -16.61 -12.17 -11.74
C GLU A 124 -17.06 -11.63 -10.36
N THR A 125 -18.39 -11.63 -10.24
CA THR A 125 -19.24 -11.56 -9.02
C THR A 125 -19.65 -10.15 -8.55
N GLY A 126 -20.92 -9.83 -8.84
CA GLY A 126 -21.66 -8.68 -8.32
C GLY A 126 -21.98 -8.81 -6.83
N TYR A 127 -20.95 -8.75 -5.99
CA TYR A 127 -21.06 -8.40 -4.58
C TYR A 127 -19.94 -7.39 -4.28
N HIS A 128 -20.29 -6.25 -3.67
CA HIS A 128 -19.31 -5.52 -2.86
C HIS A 128 -18.88 -6.45 -1.71
N GLN A 129 -17.91 -7.33 -1.98
CA GLN A 129 -17.34 -8.17 -0.93
C GLN A 129 -16.43 -7.30 -0.08
N GLY A 130 -16.93 -6.87 1.08
CA GLY A 130 -16.12 -6.24 2.11
C GLY A 130 -14.94 -7.13 2.53
N VAL A 131 -14.00 -6.53 3.26
CA VAL A 131 -12.81 -7.22 3.79
C VAL A 131 -13.24 -8.44 4.62
N ARG A 132 -12.75 -9.64 4.27
CA ARG A 132 -13.04 -10.85 5.07
C ARG A 132 -12.13 -10.90 6.30
N LEU A 133 -12.70 -10.80 7.49
CA LEU A 133 -11.97 -10.99 8.75
C LEU A 133 -12.03 -12.46 9.19
N ILE A 134 -10.88 -13.12 9.31
CA ILE A 134 -10.77 -14.56 9.57
C ILE A 134 -9.94 -14.78 10.85
N GLY A 135 -10.57 -15.33 11.89
CA GLY A 135 -9.89 -15.74 13.11
C GLY A 135 -9.42 -17.19 13.04
N VAL A 136 -8.13 -17.43 13.23
CA VAL A 136 -7.55 -18.78 13.37
C VAL A 136 -7.29 -19.06 14.84
N TYR A 137 -7.95 -20.10 15.35
CA TYR A 137 -7.89 -20.49 16.76
C TYR A 137 -7.80 -22.01 16.90
N SER A 138 -7.15 -22.46 17.96
CA SER A 138 -7.21 -23.84 18.45
C SER A 138 -6.97 -23.84 19.95
N PRO A 139 -7.82 -24.55 20.73
CA PRO A 139 -7.64 -24.70 22.18
C PRO A 139 -6.43 -25.58 22.54
N VAL A 140 -5.87 -26.32 21.57
CA VAL A 140 -4.79 -27.29 21.81
C VAL A 140 -3.45 -26.70 21.39
N ASN A 141 -2.45 -26.79 22.28
CA ASN A 141 -1.08 -26.34 22.01
C ASN A 141 -0.40 -27.21 20.94
N HIS A 142 0.60 -26.65 20.25
CA HIS A 142 1.45 -27.36 19.27
C HIS A 142 0.70 -27.97 18.06
N THR A 143 -0.42 -27.36 17.66
CA THR A 143 -1.26 -27.81 16.54
C THR A 143 -0.90 -27.17 15.19
N LEU A 144 0.34 -26.69 15.02
CA LEU A 144 0.81 -26.01 13.81
C LEU A 144 -0.07 -24.82 13.38
N LYS A 145 -0.81 -24.19 14.31
CA LYS A 145 -1.70 -23.05 14.04
C LYS A 145 -1.01 -21.94 13.25
N SER A 146 0.17 -21.53 13.72
CA SER A 146 0.94 -20.43 13.13
C SER A 146 1.38 -20.77 11.71
N THR A 147 1.79 -22.03 11.46
CA THR A 147 2.09 -22.53 10.12
C THR A 147 0.85 -22.53 9.24
N PHE A 148 -0.26 -23.11 9.71
CA PHE A 148 -1.51 -23.15 8.96
C PHE A 148 -2.00 -21.76 8.57
N ALA A 149 -2.03 -20.82 9.51
CA ALA A 149 -2.48 -19.46 9.28
C ALA A 149 -1.56 -18.69 8.32
N MET A 150 -0.24 -18.88 8.42
CA MET A 150 0.72 -18.27 7.49
C MET A 150 0.52 -18.82 6.07
N THR A 151 0.40 -20.14 5.92
CA THR A 151 0.14 -20.78 4.62
C THR A 151 -1.20 -20.35 4.03
N LEU A 152 -2.25 -20.28 4.86
CA LEU A 152 -3.55 -19.79 4.46
C LEU A 152 -3.44 -18.35 3.93
N GLY A 153 -2.72 -17.48 4.65
CA GLY A 153 -2.46 -16.11 4.24
C GLY A 153 -1.72 -16.02 2.91
N GLN A 154 -0.68 -16.84 2.70
CA GLN A 154 0.07 -16.87 1.44
C GLN A 154 -0.82 -17.25 0.25
N ILE A 155 -1.64 -18.31 0.38
CA ILE A 155 -2.58 -18.73 -0.67
C ILE A 155 -3.59 -17.62 -0.98
N LEU A 156 -4.12 -16.96 0.04
CA LEU A 156 -5.14 -15.93 -0.15
C LEU A 156 -4.54 -14.62 -0.70
N ALA A 157 -3.27 -14.36 -0.42
CA ALA A 157 -2.51 -13.26 -0.99
C ALA A 157 -2.27 -13.41 -2.51
N GLU A 158 -2.29 -14.63 -3.07
CA GLU A 158 -2.25 -14.85 -4.52
C GLU A 158 -3.52 -14.30 -5.20
N GLU A 159 -4.63 -14.25 -4.47
CA GLU A 159 -5.92 -13.80 -4.98
C GLU A 159 -6.30 -12.38 -4.60
N ARG A 160 -6.03 -11.92 -3.38
CA ARG A 160 -6.34 -10.53 -3.02
C ARG A 160 -5.34 -10.05 -1.99
N PRO A 161 -5.07 -8.74 -1.92
CA PRO A 161 -4.26 -8.17 -0.86
C PRO A 161 -4.69 -8.71 0.49
N SER A 162 -3.76 -9.35 1.20
CA SER A 162 -4.05 -10.05 2.45
C SER A 162 -3.12 -9.56 3.54
N LEU A 163 -3.66 -9.44 4.76
CA LEU A 163 -2.92 -9.03 5.94
C LEU A 163 -2.98 -10.12 7.01
N TYR A 164 -1.82 -10.54 7.48
CA TYR A 164 -1.65 -11.45 8.60
C TYR A 164 -1.27 -10.66 9.86
N ILE A 165 -2.03 -10.88 10.93
CA ILE A 165 -1.83 -10.28 12.25
C ILE A 165 -1.68 -11.40 13.28
N ASN A 166 -0.58 -11.37 14.03
CA ASN A 166 -0.34 -12.31 15.12
C ASN A 166 -0.63 -11.65 16.49
N LEU A 167 -1.67 -12.11 17.17
CA LEU A 167 -2.03 -11.71 18.54
C LEU A 167 -1.60 -12.74 19.60
N GLU A 168 -0.63 -13.58 19.30
CA GLU A 168 0.06 -14.41 20.29
C GLU A 168 1.16 -13.59 20.97
N GLY A 169 1.20 -13.60 22.30
CA GLY A 169 2.13 -12.77 23.07
C GLY A 169 3.62 -13.06 22.85
N TYR A 170 3.99 -14.22 22.33
CA TYR A 170 5.34 -14.47 21.84
C TYR A 170 5.30 -15.67 20.89
N SER A 171 5.51 -15.42 19.61
CA SER A 171 5.37 -16.43 18.55
C SER A 171 6.71 -16.93 17.99
N GLY A 172 7.83 -16.28 18.34
CA GLY A 172 9.13 -16.52 17.72
C GLY A 172 9.21 -16.10 16.23
N LEU A 173 8.12 -15.54 15.68
CA LEU A 173 8.08 -15.11 14.28
C LEU A 173 9.04 -13.96 14.00
N TYR A 174 9.32 -13.13 15.00
CA TYR A 174 10.24 -12.00 14.85
C TYR A 174 11.64 -12.49 14.44
N GLU A 175 12.12 -13.52 15.12
CA GLU A 175 13.40 -14.18 14.86
C GLU A 175 13.33 -15.06 13.60
N MET A 176 12.27 -15.86 13.44
CA MET A 176 12.11 -16.77 12.31
C MET A 176 12.05 -16.04 10.96
N LEU A 177 11.39 -14.89 10.93
CA LEU A 177 11.25 -14.07 9.73
C LEU A 177 12.40 -13.07 9.56
N ASN A 178 13.40 -13.08 10.46
CA ASN A 178 14.53 -12.15 10.50
C ASN A 178 14.06 -10.70 10.34
N ILE A 179 13.00 -10.33 11.07
CA ILE A 179 12.40 -9.00 11.03
C ILE A 179 13.40 -8.00 11.61
N ARG A 180 13.70 -6.95 10.86
CA ARG A 180 14.64 -5.88 11.24
C ARG A 180 13.95 -4.53 11.21
N THR A 181 12.80 -4.43 11.88
CA THR A 181 12.11 -3.14 12.05
C THR A 181 12.67 -2.40 13.26
N GLU A 182 12.83 -1.09 13.15
CA GLU A 182 13.24 -0.25 14.28
C GLU A 182 12.12 -0.12 15.32
N GLY A 183 10.85 -0.15 14.88
CA GLY A 183 9.68 -0.01 15.75
C GLY A 183 8.98 -1.33 16.13
N SER A 184 8.12 -1.24 17.15
CA SER A 184 7.36 -2.30 17.80
C SER A 184 5.85 -2.24 17.53
N LEU A 185 5.09 -3.23 18.01
CA LEU A 185 3.63 -3.21 17.87
C LEU A 185 3.00 -2.07 18.69
N LEU A 186 3.63 -1.66 19.78
CA LEU A 186 3.17 -0.51 20.56
C LEU A 186 3.37 0.80 19.82
N ASP A 187 4.49 0.97 19.12
CA ASP A 187 4.74 2.17 18.31
C ASP A 187 3.71 2.26 17.17
N LEU A 188 3.45 1.12 16.50
CA LEU A 188 2.15 0.69 15.95
C LEU A 188 0.94 1.49 16.43
N MET A 189 0.43 0.97 17.54
CA MET A 189 -0.87 1.35 18.05
C MET A 189 -0.87 2.77 18.58
N TYR A 190 0.29 3.26 19.05
CA TYR A 190 0.48 4.64 19.47
C TYR A 190 0.38 5.61 18.31
N GLU A 191 1.12 5.41 17.21
CA GLU A 191 1.02 6.24 16.01
C GLU A 191 -0.41 6.25 15.46
N TYR A 192 -1.05 5.08 15.38
CA TYR A 192 -2.44 4.97 14.93
C TYR A 192 -3.41 5.74 15.85
N SER A 193 -3.19 5.72 17.17
CA SER A 193 -4.05 6.46 18.11
C SER A 193 -3.96 7.98 17.95
N LEU A 194 -2.83 8.49 17.46
CA LEU A 194 -2.62 9.91 17.18
C LEU A 194 -3.16 10.33 15.82
N HIS A 195 -3.03 9.45 14.82
CA HIS A 195 -3.32 9.73 13.41
C HIS A 195 -4.12 8.59 12.74
N PRO A 196 -5.35 8.30 13.20
CA PRO A 196 -6.14 7.18 12.69
C PRO A 196 -6.49 7.33 11.20
N GLU A 197 -6.57 8.56 10.69
CA GLU A 197 -6.75 8.87 9.27
C GLU A 197 -5.64 8.32 8.37
N ASP A 198 -4.44 8.09 8.92
CA ASP A 198 -3.27 7.59 8.20
C ASP A 198 -2.95 6.11 8.50
N ILE A 199 -3.98 5.33 8.79
CA ILE A 199 -3.83 3.92 9.19
C ILE A 199 -2.95 3.10 8.23
N PHE A 200 -2.99 3.35 6.92
CA PHE A 200 -2.24 2.53 5.94
C PHE A 200 -0.76 2.85 5.91
N ASN A 201 -0.35 4.12 5.91
CA ASN A 201 1.08 4.42 5.90
C ASN A 201 1.69 4.03 7.25
N ILE A 202 0.97 4.22 8.36
CA ILE A 202 1.36 3.70 9.66
C ILE A 202 1.49 2.18 9.57
N LEU A 203 0.43 1.45 9.19
CA LEU A 203 0.44 -0.01 9.06
C LEU A 203 1.66 -0.50 8.28
N PHE A 204 1.90 0.04 7.09
CA PHE A 204 2.92 -0.49 6.19
C PHE A 204 4.35 -0.30 6.71
N LYS A 205 4.63 0.73 7.53
CA LYS A 205 5.93 0.88 8.22
C LYS A 205 6.25 -0.31 9.14
N TYR A 206 5.21 -0.93 9.69
CA TYR A 206 5.30 -2.02 10.65
C TYR A 206 4.86 -3.36 10.03
N THR A 207 4.82 -3.47 8.71
CA THR A 207 4.60 -4.74 8.02
C THR A 207 5.87 -5.21 7.31
N VAL A 208 6.06 -6.52 7.31
CA VAL A 208 7.02 -7.19 6.42
C VAL A 208 6.25 -7.97 5.37
N ARG A 209 6.82 -8.10 4.18
CA ARG A 209 6.19 -8.89 3.10
C ARG A 209 6.85 -10.25 2.97
N ILE A 210 6.04 -11.30 3.00
CA ILE A 210 6.45 -12.67 2.69
C ILE A 210 5.72 -13.06 1.41
N ASP A 211 6.45 -13.17 0.31
CA ASP A 211 5.87 -13.30 -1.03
C ASP A 211 4.87 -12.16 -1.31
N GLU A 212 3.58 -12.47 -1.46
CA GLU A 212 2.50 -11.50 -1.64
C GLU A 212 1.75 -11.15 -0.35
N LEU A 213 2.03 -11.85 0.75
CA LEU A 213 1.37 -11.66 2.04
C LEU A 213 2.00 -10.49 2.82
N ASN A 214 1.16 -9.56 3.28
CA ASN A 214 1.57 -8.56 4.26
C ASN A 214 1.46 -9.16 5.66
N VAL A 215 2.56 -9.11 6.42
CA VAL A 215 2.65 -9.62 7.79
C VAL A 215 2.90 -8.43 8.71
N LEU A 216 1.92 -8.08 9.54
CA LEU A 216 2.15 -7.13 10.63
C LEU A 216 3.18 -7.73 11.58
N ILE A 217 4.15 -6.92 12.01
CA ILE A 217 5.15 -7.40 12.96
C ILE A 217 4.47 -8.00 14.21
N PRO A 218 4.89 -9.19 14.65
CA PRO A 218 4.33 -9.79 15.84
C PRO A 218 4.78 -9.01 17.09
N ALA A 219 3.97 -9.05 18.14
CA ALA A 219 4.39 -8.57 19.45
C ALA A 219 5.68 -9.29 19.91
N ARG A 220 6.66 -8.55 20.46
CA ARG A 220 7.89 -9.14 21.01
C ARG A 220 7.69 -9.66 22.42
N SER A 221 6.61 -9.24 23.09
CA SER A 221 6.23 -9.78 24.39
C SER A 221 4.71 -9.75 24.60
N PRO A 222 4.17 -10.57 25.52
CA PRO A 222 2.74 -10.56 25.81
C PRO A 222 2.26 -9.21 26.38
N PHE A 223 3.18 -8.43 26.96
CA PHE A 223 2.87 -7.12 27.53
C PHE A 223 2.49 -6.11 26.46
N GLU A 224 3.12 -6.15 25.28
CA GLU A 224 2.75 -5.24 24.18
C GLU A 224 1.28 -5.37 23.78
N LEU A 225 0.73 -6.59 23.80
CA LEU A 225 -0.68 -6.80 23.50
C LEU A 225 -1.61 -6.33 24.63
N GLN A 226 -1.13 -6.35 25.88
CA GLN A 226 -1.92 -6.01 27.08
C GLN A 226 -1.98 -4.50 27.34
N GLU A 227 -0.93 -3.77 26.95
CA GLU A 227 -0.85 -2.31 27.10
C GLU A 227 -1.80 -1.57 26.14
N VAL A 228 -2.19 -2.22 25.03
CA VAL A 228 -3.11 -1.63 24.06
C VAL A 228 -4.54 -1.82 24.53
N GLU A 229 -5.27 -0.71 24.68
CA GLU A 229 -6.67 -0.79 25.09
C GLU A 229 -7.52 -1.56 24.07
N PRO A 230 -8.49 -2.38 24.52
CA PRO A 230 -9.39 -3.11 23.62
C PRO A 230 -10.15 -2.19 22.65
N SER A 231 -10.48 -0.98 23.06
CA SER A 231 -11.14 0.04 22.22
C SER A 231 -10.28 0.40 21.00
N VAL A 232 -8.97 0.57 21.19
CA VAL A 232 -8.02 0.90 20.11
C VAL A 232 -7.89 -0.26 19.13
N TRP A 233 -7.82 -1.50 19.63
CA TRP A 233 -7.85 -2.69 18.76
C TRP A 233 -9.11 -2.77 17.91
N MET A 234 -10.27 -2.50 18.51
CA MET A 234 -11.55 -2.54 17.81
C MET A 234 -11.63 -1.46 16.73
N SER A 235 -11.19 -0.23 17.03
CA SER A 235 -11.12 0.86 16.03
C SER A 235 -10.16 0.50 14.90
N PHE A 236 -8.94 0.03 15.23
CA PHE A 236 -7.93 -0.36 14.25
C PHE A 236 -8.46 -1.42 13.27
N LEU A 237 -9.04 -2.50 13.79
CA LEU A 237 -9.62 -3.55 12.95
C LEU A 237 -10.84 -3.07 12.16
N SER A 238 -11.67 -2.20 12.75
CA SER A 238 -12.82 -1.59 12.06
C SER A 238 -12.38 -0.74 10.87
N ASP A 239 -11.37 0.10 11.04
CA ASP A 239 -10.85 0.98 9.99
C ASP A 239 -10.19 0.16 8.87
N LEU A 240 -9.40 -0.86 9.22
CA LEU A 240 -8.82 -1.78 8.24
C LEU A 240 -9.90 -2.52 7.45
N THR A 241 -10.95 -3.02 8.11
CA THR A 241 -12.04 -3.76 7.45
C THR A 241 -12.98 -2.86 6.63
N SER A 242 -13.10 -1.59 6.99
CA SER A 242 -13.95 -0.62 6.27
C SER A 242 -13.25 -0.01 5.05
N SER A 243 -11.92 -0.06 5.00
CA SER A 243 -11.12 0.52 3.92
C SER A 243 -11.32 -0.09 2.54
N GLY A 244 -11.70 -1.37 2.47
CA GLY A 244 -11.70 -2.16 1.22
C GLY A 244 -10.31 -2.44 0.64
N ARG A 245 -9.22 -2.05 1.32
CA ARG A 245 -7.85 -2.17 0.81
C ARG A 245 -7.28 -3.59 0.90
N PHE A 246 -7.84 -4.42 1.78
CA PHE A 246 -7.55 -5.84 1.87
C PHE A 246 -8.72 -6.69 1.36
N GLY A 247 -8.45 -7.73 0.59
CA GLY A 247 -9.45 -8.77 0.35
C GLY A 247 -9.72 -9.59 1.61
N SER A 248 -8.72 -9.78 2.46
CA SER A 248 -8.85 -10.58 3.67
C SER A 248 -7.82 -10.21 4.75
N ILE A 249 -8.23 -10.28 6.02
CA ILE A 249 -7.39 -10.06 7.20
C ILE A 249 -7.48 -11.30 8.08
N TYR A 250 -6.33 -11.83 8.49
CA TYR A 250 -6.22 -13.06 9.28
C TYR A 250 -5.61 -12.76 10.63
N LEU A 251 -6.29 -13.19 11.68
CA LEU A 251 -5.86 -13.00 13.06
C LEU A 251 -5.58 -14.36 13.68
N ILE A 252 -4.36 -14.58 14.19
CA ILE A 252 -4.13 -15.66 15.14
C ILE A 252 -4.32 -15.13 16.54
N TYR A 253 -5.10 -15.85 17.34
CA TYR A 253 -5.27 -15.55 18.75
C TYR A 253 -5.12 -16.80 19.62
N ARG A 254 -4.61 -16.59 20.84
CA ARG A 254 -4.50 -17.61 21.89
C ARG A 254 -5.36 -17.20 23.08
N MET A 255 -6.43 -17.95 23.37
CA MET A 255 -7.09 -17.87 24.67
C MET A 255 -6.16 -18.41 25.76
N ARG A 256 -6.01 -17.65 26.84
CA ARG A 256 -5.45 -18.12 28.11
C ARG A 256 -6.55 -18.78 28.94
#